data_AF-A0A531MSN8-F1
#
_entry.id   AF-A0A531MSN8-F1
#
_cell.length_a   1.000
_cell.length_b   1.000
_cell.length_c   1.000
_cell.angle_alpha   90.00
_cell.angle_beta   90.00
_cell.angle_gamma   90.00
#
_symmetry.space_group_name_H-M   'P 1'
#
loop_
_entity.id
_entity.type
_entity.pdbx_description
1 polymer ?
#
loop_
_entity_poly.entity_id
_entity_poly.type
_entity_poly.pdbx_seq_one_letter_code
_entity_poly.pdbx_strand_id
1 'polypeptide(L)' 'AAMQAGDLDATVFQDAAGQGAGALDAALKLAKGEKVEHKVYVPFQLVTPANIDKFLKKN' A
#
# COMPACT_ATOMS: atom_id res chain seq x y z
N ALA A 1 -8.20 -10.52 -12.42
CA ALA A 1 -7.58 -11.47 -13.37
C ALA A 1 -7.42 -12.86 -12.75
N ALA A 2 -6.32 -13.23 -12.08
CA ALA A 2 -6.11 -14.60 -11.57
C ALA A 2 -7.00 -14.99 -10.36
N MET A 3 -7.15 -14.11 -9.37
CA MET A 3 -8.05 -14.36 -8.22
C MET A 3 -9.53 -14.40 -8.62
N GLN A 4 -9.94 -13.63 -9.62
CA GLN A 4 -11.31 -13.66 -10.15
C GLN A 4 -11.55 -14.88 -11.05
N ALA A 5 -10.50 -15.44 -11.66
CA ALA A 5 -10.56 -16.67 -12.44
C ALA A 5 -10.57 -17.93 -11.57
N GLY A 6 -10.30 -17.80 -10.26
CA GLY A 6 -10.26 -18.91 -9.30
C GLY A 6 -8.89 -19.56 -9.14
N ASP A 7 -7.85 -19.03 -9.80
CA ASP A 7 -6.49 -19.59 -9.77
C ASP A 7 -5.68 -19.18 -8.52
N LEU A 8 -6.18 -18.21 -7.74
CA LEU A 8 -5.54 -17.70 -6.53
C LEU A 8 -6.55 -17.55 -5.39
N ASP A 9 -6.26 -18.15 -4.24
CA ASP A 9 -7.05 -18.03 -3.02
C ASP A 9 -6.81 -16.71 -2.28
N ALA A 10 -5.60 -16.16 -2.39
CA ALA A 10 -5.19 -14.94 -1.70
C ALA A 10 -4.05 -14.22 -2.42
N THR A 11 -3.93 -12.91 -2.16
CA THR A 11 -2.77 -12.09 -2.53
C THR A 11 -2.62 -10.97 -1.51
N VAL A 12 -1.49 -10.26 -1.53
CA VAL A 12 -1.23 -9.11 -0.67
C VAL A 12 -1.22 -7.84 -1.52
N PHE A 13 -2.12 -6.91 -1.21
CA PHE A 13 -2.08 -5.58 -1.79
C PHE A 13 -1.02 -4.73 -1.09
N GLN A 14 -0.15 -4.13 -1.90
CA GLN A 14 0.83 -3.13 -1.46
C GLN A 14 0.39 -1.75 -1.96
N ASP A 15 0.14 -0.83 -1.04
CA ASP A 15 -0.30 0.53 -1.35
C ASP A 15 0.88 1.38 -1.86
N ALA A 16 1.17 1.27 -3.15
CA ALA A 16 2.28 1.99 -3.79
C ALA A 16 2.09 3.52 -3.75
N ALA A 17 0.84 4.00 -3.93
CA ALA A 17 0.53 5.43 -3.85
C ALA A 17 0.76 5.97 -2.42
N GLY A 18 0.32 5.23 -1.40
CA GLY A 18 0.58 5.56 0.00
C GLY A 18 2.08 5.57 0.34
N GLN A 19 2.86 4.62 -0.19
CA GLN A 19 4.31 4.60 -0.02
C GLN A 19 4.98 5.82 -0.66
N GLY A 20 4.60 6.19 -1.88
CA GLY A 20 5.14 7.37 -2.56
C GLY A 20 4.82 8.68 -1.83
N ALA A 21 3.56 8.84 -1.41
CA ALA A 21 3.13 10.02 -0.65
C ALA A 21 3.87 10.15 0.70
N GLY A 22 3.99 9.04 1.44
CA GLY A 22 4.72 9.01 2.70
C GLY A 22 6.22 9.32 2.52
N ALA A 23 6.83 8.85 1.45
CA ALA A 23 8.23 9.15 1.13
C ALA A 23 8.44 10.65 0.85
N LEU A 24 7.54 11.28 0.08
CA LEU A 24 7.61 12.72 -0.19
C LEU A 24 7.40 13.56 1.07
N ASP A 25 6.42 13.20 1.91
CA ASP A 25 6.19 13.87 3.20
C ASP A 25 7.43 13.80 4.10
N ALA A 26 8.04 12.61 4.22
CA ALA A 26 9.27 12.43 4.99
C ALA A 26 10.42 13.29 4.44
N ALA A 27 10.59 13.35 3.12
CA ALA A 27 11.61 14.18 2.49
C ALA A 27 11.40 15.68 2.79
N LEU A 28 10.15 16.16 2.74
CA LEU A 28 9.80 17.53 3.05
C LEU A 28 10.07 17.87 4.53
N LYS A 29 9.72 16.97 5.45
CA LYS A 29 9.99 17.15 6.90
C LYS A 29 11.49 17.19 7.20
N LEU A 30 12.26 16.28 6.61
CA LEU A 30 13.72 16.29 6.72
C LEU A 30 14.33 17.59 6.20
N ALA A 31 13.87 18.09 5.05
CA ALA A 31 14.33 19.35 4.48
C ALA A 31 14.05 20.57 5.38
N LYS A 32 13.02 20.48 6.22
CA LYS A 32 12.66 21.50 7.23
C LYS A 32 13.39 21.33 8.57
N GLY A 33 14.23 20.31 8.71
CA GLY A 33 14.92 19.99 9.97
C GLY A 33 14.00 19.34 11.02
N GLU A 34 12.83 18.86 10.61
CA GLU A 34 11.91 18.14 11.49
C GLU A 34 12.39 16.71 11.72
N LYS A 35 12.07 16.15 12.88
CA LYS A 35 12.34 14.73 13.15
C LYS A 35 11.34 13.87 12.37
N VAL A 36 11.86 12.86 11.68
CA VAL A 36 11.06 11.83 11.03
C VAL A 36 11.37 10.47 11.64
N GLU A 37 10.40 9.58 11.62
CA GLU A 37 10.65 8.18 11.96
C GLU A 37 11.49 7.52 10.87
N HIS A 38 12.53 6.78 11.28
CA HIS A 38 13.41 6.09 10.34
C HIS A 38 12.75 4.89 9.66
N LYS A 39 11.67 4.35 10.24
CA LYS A 39 10.94 3.20 9.71
C LYS A 39 9.45 3.49 9.73
N VAL A 40 8.92 3.90 8.58
CA VAL A 40 7.48 4.09 8.37
C VAL A 40 6.94 2.85 7.67
N TYR A 41 6.11 2.08 8.36
CA TYR A 41 5.49 0.88 7.79
C TYR A 41 4.17 1.25 7.09
N VAL A 42 4.05 0.90 5.81
CA VAL A 42 2.76 0.89 5.12
C VAL A 42 2.14 -0.49 5.30
N PRO A 43 0.95 -0.61 5.93
CA PRO A 43 0.36 -1.91 6.23
C PRO A 43 0.07 -2.72 4.98
N PHE A 44 0.51 -3.97 4.97
CA PHE A 44 0.09 -4.96 3.98
C PHE A 44 -1.40 -5.27 4.14
N GLN A 45 -2.12 -5.36 3.03
CA GLN A 45 -3.55 -5.65 3.04
C GLN A 45 -3.78 -7.01 2.38
N LEU A 46 -4.21 -7.99 3.16
CA LEU A 46 -4.60 -9.30 2.65
C LEU A 46 -5.85 -9.14 1.76
N VAL A 47 -5.75 -9.62 0.54
CA VAL A 47 -6.83 -9.66 -0.43
C VAL A 47 -7.25 -11.10 -0.65
N THR A 48 -8.55 -11.34 -0.58
CA THR A 48 -9.22 -12.61 -0.84
C THR A 48 -10.38 -12.38 -1.80
N PRO A 49 -10.98 -13.44 -2.39
CA PRO A 49 -12.17 -13.29 -3.22
C PRO A 49 -13.31 -12.53 -2.53
N ALA A 50 -13.41 -12.59 -1.20
CA ALA A 50 -14.44 -11.90 -0.43
C ALA A 50 -14.26 -10.37 -0.33
N ASN A 51 -13.05 -9.84 -0.57
CA ASN A 51 -12.78 -8.41 -0.41
C ASN A 51 -12.12 -7.74 -1.64
N ILE A 52 -11.85 -8.51 -2.70
CA ILE A 52 -11.14 -8.04 -3.89
C ILE A 52 -11.77 -6.80 -4.53
N ASP A 53 -13.10 -6.67 -4.49
CA ASP A 53 -13.82 -5.52 -5.06
C ASP A 53 -13.39 -4.17 -4.47
N LYS A 54 -12.86 -4.16 -3.24
CA LYS A 54 -12.32 -2.96 -2.59
C LYS A 54 -10.97 -2.51 -3.15
N PHE A 55 -10.33 -3.36 -3.95
CA PHE A 55 -8.98 -3.19 -4.47
C PHE A 55 -8.92 -3.13 -6.00
N LEU A 56 -9.95 -3.60 -6.71
CA LEU A 56 -9.99 -3.59 -8.18
C LEU A 56 -9.88 -2.21 -8.82
N LYS A 57 -10.21 -1.14 -8.07
CA LYS A 57 -10.12 0.26 -8.51
C LYS A 57 -9.07 1.06 -7.74
N LYS A 58 -8.29 0.41 -6.87
CA LYS A 58 -7.18 1.09 -6.20
C LYS A 58 -6.01 1.12 -7.17
N ASN A 59 -5.63 2.35 -7.54
CA ASN A 59 -4.64 2.79 -8.53
C ASN A 59 -5.27 3.19 -9.88
#